data_AF-A0A1W2ALP3-F1
#
_entry.id   AF-A0A1W2ALP3-F1
#
_cell.length_a   1.000
_cell.length_b   1.000
_cell.length_c   1.000
_cell.angle_alpha   90.00
_cell.angle_beta   90.00
_cell.angle_gamma   90.00
#
_symmetry.space_group_name_H-M   'P 1'
#
loop_
_entity.id
_entity.type
_entity.pdbx_description
1 polymer ?
#
loop_
_entity_poly.entity_id
_entity_poly.type
_entity_poly.pdbx_seq_one_letter_code
_entity_poly.pdbx_strand_id
1 'polypeptide(L)'
;MRGAATRLTHTDDTALALVLAAHLARRRVERGLDRDVLALEFAAAWRAEPWRGYGSGAAQVLGLIGDGASWRSAARATFGGQGSYGNGAAMRVAPVALVASSVHHAAELGRQSAEVTHGHEHGQLGAACQAAAAYLALHGDRRHRLDATRFLQDLARVIRSRPWHERFDRISELIRHDASPAHAARALGNDVSALGSVPLALLAFLTRPDDAAAAIRFAVLGGGDADTIASMAGALAGARNGAQVFSESWITRLEAAEPLSRLTDQMAGPLPARP
;
A
#
# COMPACT_ATOMS: atom_id res chain seq x y z
N MET A 1 -30.49 24.63 0.20
CA MET A 1 -29.11 24.50 0.75
C MET A 1 -28.70 23.04 0.68
N ARG A 2 -27.77 22.67 -0.22
CA ARG A 2 -27.19 21.31 -0.19
C ARG A 2 -26.31 21.26 1.05
N GLY A 3 -26.61 20.37 2.00
CA GLY A 3 -25.81 20.21 3.22
C GLY A 3 -24.35 19.96 2.84
N ALA A 4 -23.41 20.63 3.51
CA ALA A 4 -21.99 20.41 3.30
C ALA A 4 -21.70 18.91 3.43
N ALA A 5 -21.13 18.30 2.40
CA ALA A 5 -20.86 16.87 2.40
C ALA A 5 -19.91 16.54 3.57
N THR A 6 -20.24 15.51 4.36
CA THR A 6 -19.42 15.10 5.50
C THR A 6 -18.00 14.77 5.06
N ARG A 7 -17.03 15.47 5.67
CA ARG A 7 -15.59 15.22 5.49
C ARG A 7 -15.26 13.80 5.96
N LEU A 8 -14.41 13.10 5.20
CA LEU A 8 -13.91 11.76 5.50
C LEU A 8 -12.51 11.88 6.10
N THR A 9 -12.39 11.52 7.37
CA THR A 9 -11.14 11.50 8.13
C THR A 9 -10.34 10.25 7.79
N HIS A 10 -9.04 10.38 7.62
CA HIS A 10 -8.15 9.26 7.31
C HIS A 10 -7.56 8.60 8.56
N THR A 11 -7.17 7.34 8.43
CA THR A 11 -6.52 6.51 9.46
C THR A 11 -4.98 6.53 9.32
N ASP A 12 -4.29 5.69 10.09
CA ASP A 12 -2.84 5.51 10.05
C ASP A 12 -2.32 5.08 8.67
N ASP A 13 -3.13 4.40 7.86
CA ASP A 13 -2.84 4.09 6.45
C ASP A 13 -2.35 5.31 5.68
N THR A 14 -3.18 6.35 5.64
CA THR A 14 -2.90 7.56 4.90
C THR A 14 -1.86 8.41 5.63
N ALA A 15 -1.89 8.44 6.97
CA ALA A 15 -0.92 9.21 7.74
C ALA A 15 0.51 8.72 7.46
N LEU A 16 0.75 7.41 7.48
CA LEU A 16 2.06 6.85 7.17
C LEU A 16 2.37 6.85 5.66
N ALA A 17 1.36 6.76 4.78
CA ALA A 17 1.57 6.92 3.34
C ALA A 17 2.07 8.34 3.01
N LEU A 18 1.52 9.38 3.64
CA LEU A 18 1.95 10.76 3.48
C LEU A 18 3.40 10.96 3.94
N VAL A 19 3.80 10.33 5.05
CA VAL A 19 5.20 10.37 5.53
C VAL A 19 6.13 9.75 4.49
N LEU A 20 5.81 8.56 3.99
CA LEU A 20 6.64 7.90 2.97
C LEU A 20 6.70 8.72 1.67
N ALA A 21 5.57 9.27 1.23
CA ALA A 21 5.50 10.13 0.05
C ALA A 21 6.36 11.40 0.23
N ALA A 22 6.29 12.05 1.39
CA ALA A 22 7.11 13.23 1.70
C ALA A 22 8.61 12.89 1.75
N HIS A 23 8.97 11.74 2.34
CA HIS A 23 10.35 11.25 2.36
C HIS A 23 10.91 11.08 0.94
N LEU A 24 10.15 10.38 0.08
CA LEU A 24 10.54 10.13 -1.31
C LEU A 24 10.60 11.41 -2.15
N ALA A 25 9.64 12.33 -1.96
CA ALA A 25 9.61 13.61 -2.66
C ALA A 25 10.86 14.47 -2.38
N ARG A 26 11.31 14.51 -1.12
CA ARG A 26 12.52 15.26 -0.72
C ARG A 26 13.80 14.67 -1.31
N ARG A 27 13.85 13.37 -1.55
CA ARG A 27 15.07 12.62 -1.90
C ARG A 27 15.12 12.13 -3.34
N ARG A 28 14.27 12.67 -4.21
CA ARG A 28 14.18 12.28 -5.62
C ARG A 28 15.52 12.32 -6.37
N VAL A 29 16.43 13.20 -5.96
CA VAL A 29 17.76 13.37 -6.58
C VAL A 29 18.76 12.29 -6.13
N GLU A 30 18.62 11.76 -4.92
CA GLU A 30 19.59 10.85 -4.30
C GLU A 30 19.34 9.37 -4.64
N ARG A 31 18.23 9.04 -5.33
CA ARG A 31 17.83 7.68 -5.73
C ARG A 31 17.94 6.68 -4.57
N GLY A 32 17.25 6.92 -3.46
CA GLY A 32 17.25 5.98 -2.36
C GLY A 32 16.27 6.32 -1.25
N LEU A 33 15.99 5.32 -0.43
CA LEU A 33 15.23 5.44 0.80
C LEU A 33 16.22 5.45 1.97
N ASP A 34 16.24 6.55 2.72
CA ASP A 34 17.05 6.67 3.93
C ASP A 34 16.26 6.08 5.11
N ARG A 35 16.55 4.82 5.43
CA ARG A 35 15.82 4.05 6.45
C ARG A 35 15.97 4.65 7.86
N ASP A 36 17.14 5.20 8.17
CA ASP A 36 17.39 5.77 9.50
C ASP A 36 16.56 7.05 9.68
N VAL A 37 16.49 7.91 8.65
CA VAL A 37 15.61 9.10 8.67
C VAL A 37 14.13 8.73 8.61
N LEU A 38 13.74 7.78 7.74
CA LEU A 38 12.34 7.37 7.59
C LEU A 38 11.76 6.82 8.89
N ALA A 39 12.54 6.04 9.65
CA ALA A 39 12.13 5.52 10.94
C ALA A 39 11.76 6.66 11.92
N LEU A 40 12.58 7.71 11.98
CA LEU A 40 12.35 8.88 12.82
C LEU A 40 11.14 9.68 12.35
N GLU A 41 10.94 9.83 11.04
CA GLU A 41 9.78 10.52 10.48
C GLU A 41 8.47 9.80 10.80
N PHE A 42 8.45 8.45 10.74
CA PHE A 42 7.27 7.69 11.18
C PHE A 42 7.01 7.83 12.68
N ALA A 43 8.06 7.78 13.51
CA ALA A 43 7.91 7.96 14.96
C ALA A 43 7.38 9.36 15.30
N ALA A 44 7.86 10.39 14.59
CA ALA A 44 7.39 11.77 14.75
C ALA A 44 5.91 11.92 14.33
N ALA A 45 5.50 11.33 13.21
CA ALA A 45 4.12 11.36 12.74
C ALA A 45 3.15 10.68 13.71
N TRP A 46 3.54 9.50 14.24
CA TRP A 46 2.76 8.83 15.27
C TRP A 46 2.64 9.64 16.55
N ARG A 47 3.72 10.28 17.03
CA ARG A 47 3.67 11.15 18.22
C ARG A 47 2.79 12.38 18.02
N ALA A 48 2.79 12.95 16.82
CA ALA A 48 1.98 14.12 16.50
C ALA A 48 0.48 13.78 16.51
N GLU A 49 0.09 12.61 15.99
CA GLU A 49 -1.31 12.21 15.85
C GLU A 49 -1.56 10.74 16.27
N PRO A 50 -1.32 10.36 17.55
CA PRO A 50 -1.37 8.96 17.98
C PRO A 50 -2.77 8.33 17.92
N TRP A 51 -3.82 9.14 17.78
CA TRP A 51 -5.22 8.71 17.71
C TRP A 51 -5.66 8.21 16.32
N ARG A 52 -4.77 8.16 15.32
CA ARG A 52 -5.11 7.82 13.92
C ARG A 52 -5.47 6.35 13.65
N GLY A 53 -5.46 5.47 14.66
CA GLY A 53 -5.88 4.07 14.49
C GLY A 53 -4.74 3.04 14.49
N TYR A 54 -3.49 3.49 14.76
CA TYR A 54 -2.32 2.61 14.81
C TYR A 54 -2.53 1.35 15.65
N GLY A 55 -2.19 0.19 15.08
CA GLY A 55 -2.11 -1.06 15.83
C GLY A 55 -1.13 -0.98 17.01
N SER A 56 -1.41 -1.70 18.09
CA SER A 56 -0.61 -1.66 19.33
C SER A 56 0.87 -1.98 19.10
N GLY A 57 1.17 -2.96 18.25
CA GLY A 57 2.54 -3.29 17.87
C GLY A 57 3.24 -2.16 17.13
N ALA A 58 2.53 -1.44 16.24
CA ALA A 58 3.08 -0.28 15.54
C ALA A 58 3.36 0.87 16.52
N ALA A 59 2.42 1.16 17.42
CA ALA A 59 2.60 2.19 18.45
C ALA A 59 3.81 1.89 19.35
N GLN A 60 4.03 0.63 19.74
CA GLN A 60 5.19 0.23 20.53
C GLN A 60 6.51 0.46 19.77
N VAL A 61 6.59 0.01 18.51
CA VAL A 61 7.80 0.18 17.68
C VAL A 61 8.12 1.67 17.47
N LEU A 62 7.11 2.47 17.12
CA LEU A 62 7.28 3.91 16.87
C LEU A 62 7.62 4.68 18.16
N GLY A 63 7.06 4.28 19.30
CA GLY A 63 7.44 4.79 20.61
C GLY A 63 8.91 4.54 20.93
N LEU A 64 9.37 3.28 20.80
CA LEU A 64 10.78 2.93 21.03
C LEU A 64 11.74 3.73 20.14
N ILE A 65 11.43 3.84 18.84
CA ILE A 65 12.24 4.64 17.91
C ILE A 65 12.27 6.10 18.33
N GLY A 66 11.11 6.65 18.67
CA GLY A 66 11.02 8.01 19.15
C GLY A 66 11.83 8.26 20.44
N ASP A 67 11.93 7.26 21.31
CA ASP A 67 12.68 7.32 22.58
C ASP A 67 14.20 7.11 22.37
N GLY A 68 14.65 6.99 21.11
CA GLY A 68 16.06 6.91 20.74
C GLY A 68 16.56 5.49 20.50
N ALA A 69 15.70 4.48 20.53
CA ALA A 69 16.11 3.13 20.16
C ALA A 69 16.40 3.04 18.65
N SER A 70 17.37 2.19 18.27
CA SER A 70 17.59 1.85 16.87
C SER A 70 16.35 1.17 16.29
N TRP A 71 15.92 1.57 15.09
CA TRP A 71 14.79 0.91 14.43
C TRP A 71 15.05 -0.58 14.20
N ARG A 72 16.32 -0.99 14.06
CA ARG A 72 16.71 -2.40 13.85
C ARG A 72 16.34 -3.29 15.04
N SER A 73 16.49 -2.76 16.26
CA SER A 73 16.06 -3.45 17.48
C SER A 73 14.57 -3.26 17.72
N ALA A 74 14.05 -2.04 17.54
CA ALA A 74 12.63 -1.74 17.75
C ALA A 74 11.70 -2.57 16.87
N ALA A 75 11.97 -2.68 15.56
CA ALA A 75 11.15 -3.44 14.62
C ALA A 75 11.08 -4.95 14.94
N ARG A 76 12.02 -5.46 15.74
CA ARG A 76 12.06 -6.84 16.25
C ARG A 76 11.59 -6.98 17.69
N ALA A 77 11.38 -5.87 18.41
CA ALA A 77 11.03 -5.88 19.83
C ALA A 77 9.63 -6.46 20.10
N THR A 78 8.77 -6.50 19.08
CA THR A 78 7.41 -7.03 19.15
C THR A 78 7.37 -8.52 18.77
N PHE A 79 6.31 -9.22 19.21
CA PHE A 79 6.01 -10.61 18.84
C PHE A 79 7.16 -11.59 19.12
N GLY A 80 7.72 -11.52 20.33
CA GLY A 80 8.74 -12.47 20.78
C GLY A 80 10.06 -12.42 20.01
N GLY A 81 10.44 -11.25 19.46
CA GLY A 81 11.70 -11.08 18.74
C GLY A 81 11.59 -11.21 17.21
N GLN A 82 10.45 -11.68 16.70
CA GLN A 82 10.26 -11.92 15.26
C GLN A 82 9.85 -10.65 14.51
N GLY A 83 9.26 -9.67 15.21
CA GLY A 83 8.68 -8.47 14.61
C GLY A 83 7.29 -8.70 13.99
N SER A 84 6.69 -7.61 13.51
CA SER A 84 5.33 -7.63 12.96
C SER A 84 5.26 -8.26 11.56
N TYR A 85 4.31 -9.19 11.37
CA TYR A 85 3.88 -9.69 10.05
C TYR A 85 2.66 -8.95 9.48
N GLY A 86 2.24 -7.86 10.15
CA GLY A 86 1.08 -7.06 9.77
C GLY A 86 1.21 -6.38 8.41
N ASN A 87 0.10 -5.87 7.90
CA ASN A 87 -0.01 -5.17 6.63
C ASN A 87 0.33 -3.67 6.71
N GLY A 88 0.64 -3.14 7.89
CA GLY A 88 0.93 -1.72 8.09
C GLY A 88 2.11 -1.18 7.28
N ALA A 89 3.01 -2.05 6.80
CA ALA A 89 4.02 -1.67 5.82
C ALA A 89 3.46 -1.61 4.38
N ALA A 90 2.55 -2.52 4.01
CA ALA A 90 1.94 -2.57 2.69
C ALA A 90 0.93 -1.44 2.47
N MET A 91 0.14 -1.08 3.49
CA MET A 91 -0.89 -0.04 3.38
C MET A 91 -0.34 1.34 2.97
N ARG A 92 0.93 1.62 3.29
CA ARG A 92 1.58 2.91 3.07
C ARG A 92 2.49 2.99 1.86
N VAL A 93 2.73 1.86 1.17
CA VAL A 93 3.91 1.72 0.26
C VAL A 93 3.69 2.20 -1.17
N ALA A 94 2.44 2.45 -1.57
CA ALA A 94 2.09 2.81 -2.94
C ALA A 94 2.92 3.98 -3.55
N PRO A 95 3.29 5.05 -2.80
CA PRO A 95 4.14 6.13 -3.31
C PRO A 95 5.46 5.68 -3.96
N VAL A 96 6.01 4.53 -3.55
CA VAL A 96 7.23 3.95 -4.14
C VAL A 96 7.11 3.75 -5.65
N ALA A 97 5.92 3.45 -6.16
CA ALA A 97 5.71 3.22 -7.59
C ALA A 97 6.06 4.44 -8.47
N LEU A 98 5.98 5.66 -7.92
CA LEU A 98 6.24 6.91 -8.64
C LEU A 98 7.73 7.21 -8.82
N VAL A 99 8.60 6.62 -7.98
CA VAL A 99 10.05 6.89 -7.99
C VAL A 99 10.88 5.68 -8.37
N ALA A 100 10.30 4.48 -8.32
CA ALA A 100 10.96 3.25 -8.72
C ALA A 100 11.23 3.23 -10.25
N SER A 101 12.33 2.60 -10.63
CA SER A 101 12.78 2.51 -12.04
C SER A 101 12.51 1.15 -12.68
N SER A 102 12.06 0.17 -11.90
CA SER A 102 11.70 -1.18 -12.36
C SER A 102 10.84 -1.87 -11.31
N VAL A 103 10.16 -2.96 -11.68
CA VAL A 103 9.39 -3.78 -10.72
C VAL A 103 10.27 -4.36 -9.61
N HIS A 104 11.53 -4.71 -9.93
CA HIS A 104 12.51 -5.16 -8.94
C HIS A 104 12.90 -4.03 -7.98
N HIS A 105 13.12 -2.83 -8.50
CA HIS A 105 13.44 -1.67 -7.67
C HIS A 105 12.24 -1.28 -6.78
N ALA A 106 11.01 -1.36 -7.29
CA ALA A 106 9.80 -1.11 -6.50
C ALA A 106 9.66 -2.12 -5.35
N ALA A 107 9.85 -3.42 -5.63
CA ALA A 107 9.83 -4.46 -4.60
C ALA A 107 10.89 -4.21 -3.52
N GLU A 108 12.10 -3.84 -3.93
CA GLU A 108 13.20 -3.58 -2.99
C GLU A 108 12.97 -2.34 -2.12
N LEU A 109 12.53 -1.22 -2.72
CA LEU A 109 12.17 -0.03 -1.95
C LEU A 109 11.00 -0.31 -0.99
N GLY A 110 10.01 -1.10 -1.44
CA GLY A 110 8.91 -1.55 -0.59
C GLY A 110 9.41 -2.33 0.63
N ARG A 111 10.30 -3.30 0.40
CA ARG A 111 10.94 -4.10 1.45
C ARG A 111 11.75 -3.22 2.42
N GLN A 112 12.59 -2.33 1.91
CA GLN A 112 13.40 -1.41 2.71
C GLN A 112 12.54 -0.47 3.57
N SER A 113 11.43 0.04 3.03
CA SER A 113 10.48 0.87 3.76
C SER A 113 9.73 0.12 4.87
N ALA A 114 9.65 -1.21 4.75
CA ALA A 114 8.99 -2.07 5.73
C ALA A 114 9.92 -2.41 6.90
N GLU A 115 11.21 -2.62 6.63
CA GLU A 115 12.22 -3.01 7.64
C GLU A 115 12.22 -2.12 8.88
N VAL A 116 11.92 -0.82 8.73
CA VAL A 116 11.93 0.16 9.83
C VAL A 116 10.82 -0.04 10.85
N THR A 117 9.76 -0.79 10.52
CA THR A 117 8.68 -1.12 11.49
C THR A 117 8.28 -2.59 11.53
N HIS A 118 8.61 -3.39 10.53
CA HIS A 118 8.22 -4.80 10.39
C HIS A 118 9.47 -5.69 10.32
N GLY A 119 9.83 -6.31 11.45
CA GLY A 119 10.93 -7.25 11.54
C GLY A 119 10.66 -8.62 10.88
N HIS A 120 9.39 -8.97 10.66
CA HIS A 120 9.00 -10.28 10.12
C HIS A 120 8.97 -10.27 8.59
N GLU A 121 9.44 -11.37 7.98
CA GLU A 121 9.55 -11.52 6.53
C GLU A 121 8.22 -11.27 5.80
N HIS A 122 7.11 -11.89 6.22
CA HIS A 122 5.81 -11.65 5.60
C HIS A 122 5.34 -10.18 5.63
N GLY A 123 5.64 -9.40 6.67
CA GLY A 123 5.33 -7.97 6.68
C GLY A 123 6.13 -7.21 5.62
N GLN A 124 7.40 -7.56 5.45
CA GLN A 124 8.29 -6.97 4.44
C GLN A 124 7.90 -7.40 3.01
N LEU A 125 7.59 -8.67 2.81
CA LEU A 125 7.13 -9.20 1.52
C LEU A 125 5.78 -8.64 1.11
N GLY A 126 4.89 -8.31 2.06
CA GLY A 126 3.64 -7.63 1.76
C GLY A 126 3.85 -6.24 1.18
N ALA A 127 4.76 -5.46 1.78
CA ALA A 127 5.13 -4.15 1.25
C ALA A 127 5.83 -4.26 -0.11
N ALA A 128 6.75 -5.22 -0.27
CA ALA A 128 7.39 -5.47 -1.56
C ALA A 128 6.37 -5.84 -2.65
N CYS A 129 5.40 -6.70 -2.32
CA CYS A 129 4.36 -7.14 -3.23
C CYS A 129 3.45 -5.98 -3.66
N GLN A 130 2.94 -5.20 -2.69
CA GLN A 130 2.09 -4.05 -2.97
C GLN A 130 2.82 -2.96 -3.76
N ALA A 131 4.10 -2.70 -3.47
CA ALA A 131 4.91 -1.74 -4.22
C ALA A 131 5.15 -2.18 -5.66
N ALA A 132 5.50 -3.46 -5.87
CA ALA A 132 5.67 -4.04 -7.19
C ALA A 132 4.36 -4.02 -8.00
N ALA A 133 3.23 -4.35 -7.35
CA ALA A 133 1.91 -4.31 -7.98
C ALA A 133 1.53 -2.88 -8.40
N ALA A 134 1.77 -1.88 -7.55
CA ALA A 134 1.53 -0.48 -7.88
C ALA A 134 2.41 -0.02 -9.05
N TYR A 135 3.68 -0.44 -9.09
CA TYR A 135 4.58 -0.17 -10.21
C TYR A 135 4.07 -0.78 -11.53
N LEU A 136 3.68 -2.07 -11.52
CA LEU A 136 3.14 -2.77 -12.69
C LEU A 136 1.82 -2.14 -13.16
N ALA A 137 0.95 -1.74 -12.24
CA ALA A 137 -0.29 -1.04 -12.56
C ALA A 137 -0.03 0.31 -13.23
N LEU A 138 0.92 1.09 -12.70
CA LEU A 138 1.29 2.40 -13.23
C LEU A 138 1.93 2.35 -14.63
N HIS A 139 2.76 1.34 -14.90
CA HIS A 139 3.52 1.23 -16.14
C HIS A 139 2.90 0.27 -17.17
N GLY A 140 1.77 -0.36 -16.84
CA GLY A 140 1.05 -1.26 -17.74
C GLY A 140 0.39 -0.51 -18.91
N ASP A 141 0.38 -1.12 -20.10
CA ASP A 141 -0.32 -0.53 -21.24
C ASP A 141 -1.84 -0.55 -21.03
N ARG A 142 -2.41 0.65 -20.99
CA ARG A 142 -3.85 0.88 -20.76
C ARG A 142 -4.71 0.67 -21.99
N ARG A 143 -4.11 0.60 -23.19
CA ARG A 143 -4.83 0.32 -24.43
C ARG A 143 -5.33 -1.12 -24.49
N HIS A 144 -4.74 -1.99 -23.66
CA HIS A 144 -5.08 -3.39 -23.56
C HIS A 144 -5.73 -3.70 -22.20
N ARG A 145 -6.62 -4.69 -22.22
CA ARG A 145 -7.16 -5.27 -20.99
C ARG A 145 -6.01 -5.83 -20.16
N LEU A 146 -6.03 -5.57 -18.86
CA LEU A 146 -5.02 -6.12 -17.95
C LEU A 146 -5.09 -7.66 -17.96
N ASP A 147 -3.94 -8.31 -18.20
CA ASP A 147 -3.78 -9.75 -18.10
C ASP A 147 -3.39 -10.10 -16.66
N ALA A 148 -4.35 -10.60 -15.89
CA ALA A 148 -4.15 -10.94 -14.48
C ALA A 148 -3.14 -12.08 -14.29
N THR A 149 -3.09 -13.05 -15.22
CA THR A 149 -2.14 -14.16 -15.15
C THR A 149 -0.72 -13.65 -15.32
N ARG A 150 -0.48 -12.83 -16.35
CA ARG A 150 0.84 -12.21 -16.54
C ARG A 150 1.22 -11.30 -15.38
N PHE A 151 0.28 -10.53 -14.85
CA PHE A 151 0.51 -9.64 -13.71
C PHE A 151 1.00 -10.41 -12.47
N LEU A 152 0.32 -11.53 -12.13
CA LEU A 152 0.72 -12.39 -11.01
C LEU A 152 2.05 -13.11 -11.27
N GLN A 153 2.34 -13.50 -12.51
CA GLN A 153 3.65 -14.06 -12.87
C GLN A 153 4.78 -13.04 -12.70
N ASP A 154 4.56 -11.79 -13.11
CA ASP A 154 5.53 -10.70 -12.94
C ASP A 154 5.80 -10.43 -11.44
N LEU A 155 4.76 -10.48 -10.60
CA LEU A 155 4.89 -10.42 -9.13
C LEU A 155 5.67 -11.61 -8.57
N ALA A 156 5.39 -12.83 -9.03
CA ALA A 156 6.05 -14.04 -8.56
C ALA A 156 7.57 -14.05 -8.83
N ARG A 157 8.05 -13.32 -9.85
CA ARG A 157 9.49 -13.17 -10.14
C ARG A 157 10.22 -12.33 -9.09
N VAL A 158 9.55 -11.37 -8.47
CA VAL A 158 10.13 -10.46 -7.47
C VAL A 158 9.81 -10.88 -6.03
N ILE A 159 8.69 -11.58 -5.80
CA ILE A 159 8.29 -12.11 -4.49
C ILE A 159 8.63 -13.60 -4.46
N ARG A 160 9.84 -13.95 -4.01
CA ARG A 160 10.34 -15.33 -4.00
C ARG A 160 10.00 -16.04 -2.69
N SER A 161 8.72 -16.36 -2.50
CA SER A 161 8.25 -17.01 -1.27
C SER A 161 7.08 -17.93 -1.56
N ARG A 162 7.20 -19.20 -1.12
CA ARG A 162 6.20 -20.23 -1.39
C ARG A 162 4.80 -19.87 -0.85
N PRO A 163 4.63 -19.41 0.40
CA PRO A 163 3.32 -18.98 0.89
C PRO A 163 2.67 -17.88 0.04
N TRP A 164 3.48 -16.96 -0.51
CA TRP A 164 2.98 -15.89 -1.38
C TRP A 164 2.59 -16.42 -2.77
N HIS A 165 3.36 -17.34 -3.34
CA HIS A 165 3.01 -18.00 -4.60
C HIS A 165 1.70 -18.79 -4.48
N GLU A 166 1.49 -19.51 -3.39
CA GLU A 166 0.22 -20.22 -3.10
C GLU A 166 -0.96 -19.23 -3.04
N ARG A 167 -0.75 -18.00 -2.54
CA ARG A 167 -1.77 -16.94 -2.62
C ARG A 167 -2.02 -16.46 -4.04
N PHE A 168 -0.99 -16.31 -4.87
CA PHE A 168 -1.16 -15.91 -6.28
C PHE A 168 -1.91 -16.95 -7.10
N ASP A 169 -1.63 -18.24 -6.86
CA ASP A 169 -2.39 -19.34 -7.47
C ASP A 169 -3.86 -19.27 -7.05
N ARG A 170 -4.11 -19.03 -5.75
CA ARG A 170 -5.47 -18.89 -5.24
C ARG A 170 -6.20 -17.68 -5.81
N ILE A 171 -5.54 -16.54 -5.99
CA ILE A 171 -6.10 -15.38 -6.70
C ILE A 171 -6.52 -15.78 -8.12
N SER A 172 -5.65 -16.48 -8.86
CA SER A 172 -5.94 -16.92 -10.23
C SER A 172 -7.17 -17.83 -10.29
N GLU A 173 -7.34 -18.74 -9.34
CA GLU A 173 -8.55 -19.56 -9.20
C GLU A 173 -9.80 -18.73 -8.95
N LEU A 174 -9.74 -17.78 -8.01
CA LEU A 174 -10.89 -16.96 -7.63
C LEU A 174 -11.33 -16.03 -8.78
N ILE A 175 -10.39 -15.51 -9.57
CA ILE A 175 -10.71 -14.74 -10.79
C ILE A 175 -11.43 -15.62 -11.81
N ARG A 176 -10.95 -16.85 -12.06
CA ARG A 176 -11.58 -17.77 -13.03
C ARG A 176 -13.02 -18.14 -12.66
N HIS A 177 -13.33 -18.15 -11.37
CA HIS A 177 -14.65 -18.50 -10.85
C HIS A 177 -15.54 -17.29 -10.52
N ASP A 178 -15.12 -16.06 -10.84
CA ASP A 178 -15.81 -14.81 -10.49
C ASP A 178 -16.28 -14.80 -9.03
N ALA A 179 -15.37 -15.11 -8.12
CA ALA A 179 -15.69 -15.27 -6.71
C ALA A 179 -16.27 -13.98 -6.10
N SER A 180 -17.33 -14.13 -5.30
CA SER A 180 -17.90 -13.00 -4.56
C SER A 180 -16.91 -12.46 -3.50
N PRO A 181 -17.03 -11.19 -3.07
CA PRO A 181 -16.18 -10.62 -2.03
C PRO A 181 -16.10 -11.47 -0.76
N ALA A 182 -17.23 -11.99 -0.28
CA ALA A 182 -17.28 -12.84 0.91
C ALA A 182 -16.57 -14.18 0.71
N HIS A 183 -16.69 -14.81 -0.47
CA HIS A 183 -15.95 -16.04 -0.77
C HIS A 183 -14.46 -15.76 -0.82
N ALA A 184 -14.07 -14.70 -1.54
CA ALA A 184 -12.69 -14.27 -1.67
C ALA A 184 -12.02 -14.01 -0.32
N ALA A 185 -12.69 -13.25 0.56
CA ALA A 185 -12.21 -12.97 1.92
C ALA A 185 -12.01 -14.25 2.74
N ARG A 186 -12.95 -15.21 2.67
CA ARG A 186 -12.80 -16.51 3.35
C ARG A 186 -11.62 -17.33 2.80
N ALA A 187 -11.32 -17.22 1.51
CA ALA A 187 -10.27 -17.99 0.86
C ALA A 187 -8.86 -17.38 1.02
N LEU A 188 -8.75 -16.05 1.01
CA LEU A 188 -7.48 -15.33 1.05
C LEU A 188 -7.16 -14.77 2.44
N GLY A 189 -8.17 -14.57 3.27
CA GLY A 189 -8.10 -13.76 4.48
C GLY A 189 -8.67 -12.37 4.22
N ASN A 190 -8.96 -11.67 5.33
CA ASN A 190 -9.34 -10.26 5.36
C ASN A 190 -8.91 -9.59 6.67
N ASP A 191 -7.82 -10.07 7.28
CA ASP A 191 -7.32 -9.58 8.57
C ASP A 191 -6.08 -8.68 8.41
N VAL A 192 -5.59 -8.17 9.53
CA VAL A 192 -4.46 -7.22 9.61
C VAL A 192 -3.10 -7.83 9.21
N SER A 193 -3.01 -9.12 8.90
CA SER A 193 -1.78 -9.76 8.43
C SER A 193 -1.50 -9.41 6.97
N ALA A 194 -0.23 -9.29 6.58
CA ALA A 194 0.13 -9.03 5.20
C ALA A 194 -0.39 -10.11 4.24
N LEU A 195 -0.28 -11.40 4.62
CA LEU A 195 -0.78 -12.53 3.83
C LEU A 195 -2.31 -12.62 3.81
N GLY A 196 -2.99 -12.07 4.81
CA GLY A 196 -4.44 -12.05 4.93
C GLY A 196 -5.11 -10.83 4.28
N SER A 197 -4.36 -9.82 3.82
CA SER A 197 -4.94 -8.58 3.28
C SER A 197 -4.42 -8.23 1.89
N VAL A 198 -3.11 -8.30 1.64
CA VAL A 198 -2.51 -7.94 0.35
C VAL A 198 -3.08 -8.80 -0.80
N PRO A 199 -3.24 -10.14 -0.65
CA PRO A 199 -3.85 -10.95 -1.71
C PRO A 199 -5.30 -10.57 -2.02
N LEU A 200 -6.09 -10.20 -1.01
CA LEU A 200 -7.48 -9.78 -1.22
C LEU A 200 -7.54 -8.43 -1.95
N ALA A 201 -6.65 -7.49 -1.61
CA ALA A 201 -6.53 -6.21 -2.31
C ALA A 201 -6.12 -6.40 -3.79
N LEU A 202 -5.16 -7.30 -4.05
CA LEU A 202 -4.77 -7.68 -5.41
C LEU A 202 -5.95 -8.28 -6.18
N LEU A 203 -6.70 -9.21 -5.60
CA LEU A 203 -7.87 -9.80 -6.25
C LEU A 203 -8.93 -8.75 -6.57
N ALA A 204 -9.23 -7.86 -5.61
CA ALA A 204 -10.20 -6.78 -5.78
C ALA A 204 -9.85 -5.89 -6.98
N PHE A 205 -8.58 -5.51 -7.12
CA PHE A 205 -8.07 -4.77 -8.26
C PHE A 205 -8.10 -5.59 -9.56
N LEU A 206 -7.51 -6.79 -9.58
CA LEU A 206 -7.37 -7.61 -10.80
C LEU A 206 -8.72 -8.04 -11.39
N THR A 207 -9.75 -8.13 -10.56
CA THR A 207 -11.12 -8.45 -10.97
C THR A 207 -11.84 -7.23 -11.58
N ARG A 208 -11.45 -6.00 -11.21
CA ARG A 208 -12.05 -4.73 -11.65
C ARG A 208 -10.97 -3.68 -11.95
N PRO A 209 -10.02 -3.95 -12.87
CA PRO A 209 -8.79 -3.15 -12.98
C PRO A 209 -9.05 -1.73 -13.50
N ASP A 210 -10.13 -1.53 -14.27
CA ASP A 210 -10.48 -0.24 -14.90
C ASP A 210 -11.61 0.50 -14.16
N ASP A 211 -12.12 -0.06 -13.06
CA ASP A 211 -13.20 0.53 -12.26
C ASP A 211 -12.77 0.61 -10.79
N ALA A 212 -12.19 1.75 -10.41
CA ALA A 212 -11.70 1.98 -9.06
C ALA A 212 -12.81 1.92 -8.00
N ALA A 213 -14.02 2.39 -8.34
CA ALA A 213 -15.15 2.35 -7.42
C ALA A 213 -15.59 0.89 -7.17
N ALA A 214 -15.62 0.05 -8.21
CA ALA A 214 -15.93 -1.37 -8.06
C ALA A 214 -14.82 -2.14 -7.33
N ALA A 215 -13.55 -1.85 -7.59
CA ALA A 215 -12.43 -2.47 -6.87
C ALA A 215 -12.46 -2.13 -5.37
N ILE A 216 -12.64 -0.86 -5.02
CA ILE A 216 -12.78 -0.42 -3.63
C ILE A 216 -14.01 -1.07 -2.98
N ARG A 217 -15.15 -1.10 -3.68
CA ARG A 217 -16.37 -1.71 -3.15
C ARG A 217 -16.22 -3.21 -2.93
N PHE A 218 -15.51 -3.91 -3.82
CA PHE A 218 -15.18 -5.32 -3.64
C PHE A 218 -14.38 -5.54 -2.35
N ALA A 219 -13.33 -4.75 -2.13
CA ALA A 219 -12.52 -4.81 -0.92
C ALA A 219 -13.34 -4.55 0.35
N VAL A 220 -14.16 -3.48 0.36
CA VAL A 220 -15.02 -3.14 1.51
C VAL A 220 -16.04 -4.24 1.80
N LEU A 221 -16.66 -4.83 0.77
CA LEU A 221 -17.61 -5.93 0.93
C LEU A 221 -16.95 -7.25 1.36
N GLY A 222 -15.62 -7.36 1.25
CA GLY A 222 -14.85 -8.45 1.83
C GLY A 222 -14.79 -8.41 3.36
N GLY A 223 -15.07 -7.25 3.98
CA GLY A 223 -15.08 -7.05 5.43
C GLY A 223 -13.69 -7.19 6.07
N GLY A 224 -13.66 -7.31 7.39
CA GLY A 224 -12.42 -7.42 8.17
C GLY A 224 -11.68 -6.09 8.24
N ASP A 225 -10.38 -6.09 7.91
CA ASP A 225 -9.52 -4.91 7.81
C ASP A 225 -9.78 -4.12 6.52
N ALA A 226 -11.04 -3.65 6.41
CA ALA A 226 -11.63 -3.19 5.17
C ALA A 226 -11.04 -1.87 4.67
N ASP A 227 -10.64 -0.97 5.57
CA ASP A 227 -9.96 0.28 5.23
C ASP A 227 -8.60 0.01 4.60
N THR A 228 -7.78 -0.85 5.21
CA THR A 228 -6.46 -1.20 4.69
C THR A 228 -6.53 -1.90 3.33
N ILE A 229 -7.42 -2.89 3.21
CA ILE A 229 -7.58 -3.64 1.95
C ILE A 229 -8.12 -2.73 0.84
N ALA A 230 -9.09 -1.86 1.15
CA ALA A 230 -9.64 -0.91 0.19
C ALA A 230 -8.65 0.19 -0.21
N SER A 231 -7.82 0.65 0.73
CA SER A 231 -6.72 1.59 0.48
C SER A 231 -5.73 1.00 -0.52
N MET A 232 -5.28 -0.24 -0.29
CA MET A 232 -4.36 -0.94 -1.20
C MET A 232 -4.98 -1.20 -2.58
N ALA A 233 -6.24 -1.67 -2.65
CA ALA A 233 -6.92 -1.90 -3.92
C ALA A 233 -7.14 -0.59 -4.70
N GLY A 234 -7.54 0.48 -3.99
CA GLY A 234 -7.71 1.82 -4.54
C GLY A 234 -6.40 2.39 -5.09
N ALA A 235 -5.28 2.18 -4.39
CA ALA A 235 -3.97 2.60 -4.87
C ALA A 235 -3.58 1.93 -6.19
N LEU A 236 -3.84 0.63 -6.35
CA LEU A 236 -3.59 -0.10 -7.61
C LEU A 236 -4.48 0.40 -8.75
N ALA A 237 -5.78 0.57 -8.47
CA ALA A 237 -6.72 1.10 -9.45
C ALA A 237 -6.38 2.54 -9.85
N GLY A 238 -5.95 3.38 -8.92
CA GLY A 238 -5.49 4.74 -9.17
C GLY A 238 -4.19 4.79 -9.98
N ALA A 239 -3.21 3.93 -9.65
CA ALA A 239 -1.97 3.80 -10.41
C ALA A 239 -2.24 3.42 -11.87
N ARG A 240 -3.12 2.43 -12.10
CA ARG A 240 -3.53 2.05 -13.46
C ARG A 240 -4.30 3.16 -14.16
N ASN A 241 -5.26 3.78 -13.48
CA ASN A 241 -6.27 4.59 -14.13
C ASN A 241 -6.04 6.11 -14.10
N GLY A 242 -5.10 6.60 -13.31
CA GLY A 242 -4.93 8.03 -13.03
C GLY A 242 -6.03 8.57 -12.11
N ALA A 243 -5.82 9.77 -11.56
CA ALA A 243 -6.70 10.35 -10.55
C ALA A 243 -8.16 10.56 -11.03
N GLN A 244 -8.39 10.71 -12.33
CA GLN A 244 -9.70 10.94 -12.92
C GLN A 244 -10.67 9.76 -12.81
N VAL A 245 -10.19 8.57 -12.42
CA VAL A 245 -11.05 7.41 -12.15
C VAL A 245 -11.88 7.59 -10.86
N PHE A 246 -11.42 8.45 -9.96
CA PHE A 246 -12.13 8.78 -8.73
C PHE A 246 -13.05 9.97 -8.96
N SER A 247 -14.29 9.88 -8.48
CA SER A 247 -15.22 11.00 -8.64
C SER A 247 -14.78 12.20 -7.81
N GLU A 248 -14.97 13.40 -8.37
CA GLU A 248 -14.70 14.66 -7.68
C GLU A 248 -15.46 14.76 -6.33
N SER A 249 -16.68 14.20 -6.29
CA SER A 249 -17.49 14.12 -5.08
C SER A 249 -16.87 13.26 -3.96
N TRP A 250 -15.95 12.34 -4.28
CA TRP A 250 -15.19 11.59 -3.28
C TRP A 250 -13.97 12.39 -2.85
N ILE A 251 -13.19 12.88 -3.82
CA ILE A 251 -11.93 13.59 -3.58
C ILE A 251 -12.16 14.81 -2.68
N THR A 252 -13.18 15.62 -2.96
CA THR A 252 -13.49 16.84 -2.19
C THR A 252 -13.88 16.59 -0.74
N ARG A 253 -14.19 15.34 -0.37
CA ARG A 253 -14.50 14.96 1.02
C ARG A 253 -13.28 14.47 1.78
N LEU A 254 -12.18 14.12 1.11
CA LEU A 254 -11.00 13.55 1.77
C LEU A 254 -10.29 14.60 2.62
N GLU A 255 -9.98 14.25 3.86
CA GLU A 255 -9.24 15.13 4.77
C GLU A 255 -7.89 15.55 4.20
N ALA A 256 -7.18 14.63 3.54
CA ALA A 256 -5.81 14.80 3.04
C ALA A 256 -5.73 15.03 1.51
N ALA A 257 -6.81 15.46 0.85
CA ALA A 257 -6.83 15.64 -0.61
C ALA A 257 -5.68 16.52 -1.13
N GLU A 258 -5.47 17.68 -0.51
CA GLU A 258 -4.48 18.67 -0.95
C GLU A 258 -3.02 18.21 -0.72
N PRO A 259 -2.63 17.67 0.48
CA PRO A 259 -1.33 17.05 0.66
C PRO A 259 -1.04 15.89 -0.30
N LEU A 260 -2.02 15.01 -0.57
CA LEU A 260 -1.85 13.88 -1.48
C LEU A 260 -1.56 14.35 -2.91
N SER A 261 -2.31 15.33 -3.42
CA SER A 261 -2.09 15.89 -4.76
C SER A 261 -0.69 16.51 -4.85
N ARG A 262 -0.33 17.38 -3.90
CA ARG A 262 0.96 18.07 -3.90
C ARG A 262 2.15 17.11 -3.87
N LEU A 263 2.12 16.08 -3.03
CA LEU A 263 3.19 15.09 -2.95
C LEU A 263 3.30 14.25 -4.22
N THR A 264 2.16 13.91 -4.83
CA THR A 264 2.12 13.19 -6.11
C THR A 264 2.81 14.01 -7.20
N ASP A 265 2.49 15.30 -7.33
CA ASP A 265 3.11 16.18 -8.32
C ASP A 265 4.63 16.31 -8.11
N GLN A 266 5.07 16.45 -6.86
CA GLN A 266 6.49 16.51 -6.49
C GLN A 266 7.25 15.22 -6.85
N MET A 267 6.64 14.05 -6.66
CA MET A 267 7.25 12.75 -6.99
C MET A 267 7.21 12.42 -8.48
N ALA A 268 6.11 12.74 -9.18
CA ALA A 268 5.97 12.48 -10.62
C ALA A 268 6.88 13.39 -11.45
N GLY A 269 7.08 14.63 -11.02
CA GLY A 269 8.02 15.60 -11.63
C GLY A 269 7.39 16.43 -12.72
N PRO A 270 8.17 17.27 -13.42
CA PRO A 270 7.64 17.96 -14.58
C PRO A 270 7.11 16.90 -15.54
N LEU A 271 5.80 16.98 -15.83
CA LEU A 271 5.16 16.18 -16.86
C LEU A 271 6.05 16.26 -18.12
N PRO A 272 6.37 15.14 -18.80
CA PRO A 272 7.09 15.22 -20.06
C PRO A 272 6.33 16.18 -20.97
N ALA A 273 7.04 17.17 -21.52
CA ALA A 273 6.48 18.09 -22.49
C ALA A 273 5.78 17.24 -23.56
N ARG A 274 4.47 17.46 -23.74
CA ARG A 274 3.74 16.78 -24.82
C ARG A 274 4.47 17.09 -26.13
N PRO A 275 4.76 16.07 -26.97
CA PRO A 275 5.41 16.27 -28.26
C PRO A 275 4.57 17.20 -29.15
#